data_AF-A0A943JLS2-F1
#
_entry.id   AF-A0A943JLS2-F1
#
_cell.length_a   1.000
_cell.length_b   1.000
_cell.length_c   1.000
_cell.angle_alpha   90.00
_cell.angle_beta   90.00
_cell.angle_gamma   90.00
#
_symmetry.space_group_name_H-M   'P 1'
#
loop_
_entity.id
_entity.type
_entity.pdbx_description
1 polymer ?
#
loop_
_entity_poly.entity_id
_entity_poly.type
_entity_poly.pdbx_seq_one_letter_code
_entity_poly.pdbx_strand_id
1 'polypeptide(L)'
;MDRLNEILKELGISKVKLAKFLGVSRQMIYNYLELDNINKWPKDKKVLLLNLLGIKSVEEIDDIKVDTDYIYEVDARLNTVCTKIAAEPIVDTGELYDGLTNKQKQLLQDITLLIKEQFEENDENGEAYNTYKYLYHYLQAMESSPELKYILGYVSKATGYTKPMEFAFDEDEQFLFESILFSAFSLYQGGGASKTKIAAAHERFVAQIEHKMEEKLSRTMELNATKVQALRELGYTEINEQNAAEVLEKMAEIQSRKVTN
;
A
#
# COMPACT_ATOMS: atom_id res chain seq x y z
N MET A 1 -34.07 -6.96 2.30
CA MET A 1 -32.61 -6.72 2.38
C MET A 1 -31.83 -7.42 1.30
N ASP A 2 -32.20 -8.65 0.93
CA ASP A 2 -31.46 -9.46 -0.05
C ASP A 2 -31.22 -8.73 -1.37
N ARG A 3 -32.25 -8.07 -1.91
CA ARG A 3 -32.12 -7.27 -3.14
C ARG A 3 -31.07 -6.15 -3.04
N LEU A 4 -31.02 -5.45 -1.91
CA LEU A 4 -30.00 -4.42 -1.69
C LEU A 4 -28.59 -5.02 -1.71
N ASN A 5 -28.41 -6.16 -1.04
CA ASN A 5 -27.11 -6.85 -1.00
C ASN A 5 -26.67 -7.33 -2.39
N GLU A 6 -27.60 -7.81 -3.22
CA GLU A 6 -27.34 -8.16 -4.62
C GLU A 6 -26.89 -6.93 -5.42
N ILE A 7 -27.64 -5.84 -5.35
CA ILE A 7 -27.33 -4.61 -6.08
C ILE A 7 -25.95 -4.06 -5.68
N LEU A 8 -25.65 -4.01 -4.38
CA LEU A 8 -24.33 -3.57 -3.91
C LEU A 8 -23.19 -4.45 -4.46
N LYS A 9 -23.42 -5.77 -4.58
CA LYS A 9 -22.46 -6.71 -5.14
C LYS A 9 -22.30 -6.52 -6.66
N GLU A 10 -23.40 -6.35 -7.40
CA GLU A 10 -23.39 -6.09 -8.84
C GLU A 10 -22.69 -4.77 -9.18
N LEU A 11 -22.86 -3.74 -8.34
CA LEU A 11 -22.18 -2.44 -8.45
C LEU A 11 -20.72 -2.47 -7.96
N GLY A 12 -20.23 -3.57 -7.38
CA GLY A 12 -18.89 -3.63 -6.79
C GLY A 12 -18.69 -2.68 -5.60
N ILE A 13 -19.76 -2.30 -4.91
CA ILE A 13 -19.72 -1.43 -3.74
C ILE A 13 -19.44 -2.30 -2.51
N SER A 14 -18.19 -2.25 -2.05
CA SER A 14 -17.81 -2.90 -0.80
C SER A 14 -18.49 -2.22 0.40
N LYS A 15 -18.63 -2.96 1.51
CA LYS A 15 -19.11 -2.42 2.79
C LYS A 15 -18.27 -1.22 3.25
N VAL A 16 -17.01 -1.20 2.84
CA VAL A 16 -16.04 -0.12 3.06
C VAL A 16 -16.45 1.15 2.31
N LYS A 17 -16.63 1.05 0.99
CA LYS A 17 -17.06 2.17 0.15
C LYS A 17 -18.39 2.73 0.63
N LEU A 18 -19.32 1.84 1.00
CA LEU A 18 -20.62 2.22 1.54
C LEU A 18 -20.50 2.94 2.90
N ALA A 19 -19.64 2.47 3.81
CA ALA A 19 -19.37 3.12 5.10
C ALA A 19 -18.85 4.56 4.92
N LYS A 20 -17.87 4.74 4.02
CA LYS A 20 -17.29 6.06 3.70
C LYS A 20 -18.35 7.00 3.15
N PHE A 21 -19.17 6.53 2.20
CA PHE A 21 -20.23 7.33 1.61
C PHE A 21 -21.32 7.74 2.63
N LEU A 22 -21.69 6.81 3.52
CA LEU A 22 -22.71 7.06 4.54
C LEU A 22 -22.16 7.83 5.76
N GLY A 23 -20.85 8.00 5.88
CA GLY A 23 -20.22 8.66 7.04
C GLY A 23 -20.50 7.90 8.34
N VAL A 24 -20.30 6.58 8.35
CA VAL A 24 -20.46 5.71 9.53
C VAL A 24 -19.31 4.70 9.62
N SER A 25 -19.14 4.07 10.77
CA SER A 25 -18.20 2.96 10.90
C SER A 25 -18.67 1.73 10.12
N ARG A 26 -17.73 0.88 9.71
CA ARG A 26 -18.03 -0.40 9.05
C ARG A 26 -18.93 -1.30 9.91
N GLN A 27 -18.73 -1.33 11.23
CA GLN A 27 -19.58 -2.09 12.15
C GLN A 27 -21.04 -1.65 12.07
N MET A 28 -21.29 -0.34 11.91
CA MET A 28 -22.65 0.14 11.71
C MET A 28 -23.24 -0.34 10.38
N ILE A 29 -22.43 -0.46 9.31
CA ILE A 29 -22.88 -1.06 8.05
C ILE A 29 -23.27 -2.52 8.25
N TYR A 30 -22.49 -3.32 8.98
CA TYR A 30 -22.87 -4.70 9.30
C TYR A 30 -24.19 -4.74 10.07
N ASN A 31 -24.31 -3.95 11.14
CA ASN A 31 -25.53 -3.87 11.94
C ASN A 31 -26.75 -3.46 11.09
N TYR A 32 -26.57 -2.50 10.18
CA TYR A 32 -27.62 -2.02 9.29
C TYR A 32 -28.03 -3.05 8.24
N LEU A 33 -27.07 -3.78 7.67
CA LEU A 33 -27.33 -4.81 6.67
C LEU A 33 -27.99 -6.06 7.26
N GLU A 34 -27.86 -6.28 8.58
CA GLU A 34 -28.55 -7.33 9.34
C GLU A 34 -30.00 -6.98 9.71
N LEU A 35 -30.42 -5.71 9.61
CA LEU A 35 -31.82 -5.31 9.89
C LEU A 35 -32.76 -5.81 8.81
N ASP A 36 -33.96 -6.27 9.15
CA ASP A 36 -34.92 -6.79 8.17
C ASP A 36 -35.32 -5.81 7.04
N ASN A 37 -35.23 -4.50 7.29
CA ASN A 37 -35.71 -3.47 6.38
C ASN A 37 -34.88 -2.17 6.46
N ILE A 38 -34.60 -1.58 5.31
CA ILE A 38 -33.91 -0.28 5.16
C ILE A 38 -34.65 0.84 5.89
N ASN A 39 -35.97 0.75 6.04
CA ASN A 39 -36.75 1.71 6.82
C ASN A 39 -36.41 1.74 8.31
N LYS A 40 -35.69 0.73 8.83
CA LYS A 40 -35.16 0.70 10.20
C LYS A 40 -33.81 1.45 10.33
N TRP A 41 -33.20 1.87 9.22
CA TRP A 41 -31.96 2.64 9.26
C TRP A 41 -32.21 4.07 9.78
N PRO A 42 -31.19 4.74 10.35
CA PRO A 42 -31.28 6.16 10.66
C PRO A 42 -31.67 6.97 9.41
N LYS A 43 -32.55 7.95 9.62
CA LYS A 43 -33.23 8.67 8.53
C LYS A 43 -32.26 9.31 7.54
N ASP A 44 -31.18 9.91 8.04
CA ASP A 44 -30.13 10.53 7.23
C ASP A 44 -29.37 9.49 6.39
N LYS A 45 -29.01 8.34 6.97
CA LYS A 45 -28.30 7.26 6.28
C LYS A 45 -29.15 6.61 5.20
N LYS A 46 -30.45 6.43 5.47
CA LYS A 46 -31.42 5.98 4.47
C LYS A 46 -31.46 6.94 3.28
N VAL A 47 -31.60 8.24 3.53
CA VAL A 47 -31.65 9.25 2.45
C VAL A 47 -30.37 9.24 1.62
N LEU A 48 -29.20 9.11 2.26
CA LEU A 48 -27.93 8.97 1.55
C LEU A 48 -27.91 7.73 0.67
N LEU A 49 -28.33 6.56 1.19
CA LEU A 49 -28.39 5.33 0.40
C LEU A 49 -29.33 5.47 -0.82
N LEU A 50 -30.52 6.04 -0.64
CA LEU A 50 -31.45 6.26 -1.75
C LEU A 50 -30.86 7.21 -2.80
N ASN A 51 -30.14 8.25 -2.37
CA ASN A 51 -29.44 9.17 -3.28
C ASN A 51 -28.32 8.45 -4.06
N LEU A 52 -27.53 7.61 -3.39
CA LEU A 52 -26.51 6.79 -4.05
C LEU A 52 -27.11 5.95 -5.17
N LEU A 53 -28.21 5.25 -4.87
CA LEU A 53 -28.93 4.41 -5.82
C LEU A 53 -29.77 5.22 -6.84
N GLY A 54 -30.00 6.50 -6.61
CA GLY A 54 -30.78 7.38 -7.50
C GLY A 54 -32.28 7.18 -7.46
N ILE A 55 -32.78 6.64 -6.36
CA ILE A 55 -34.19 6.32 -6.16
C ILE A 55 -34.83 7.24 -5.12
N LYS A 56 -36.16 7.37 -5.15
CA LYS A 56 -36.87 8.28 -4.23
C LYS A 56 -37.43 7.56 -3.00
N SER A 57 -37.66 6.26 -3.10
CA SER A 57 -38.21 5.47 -2.01
C SER A 57 -37.62 4.05 -1.99
N VAL A 58 -37.84 3.33 -0.89
CA VAL A 58 -37.27 1.99 -0.68
C VAL A 58 -37.93 0.95 -1.60
N GLU A 59 -39.17 1.21 -2.02
CA GLU A 59 -39.96 0.34 -2.88
C GLU A 59 -39.40 0.28 -4.31
N GLU A 60 -38.71 1.35 -4.76
CA GLU A 60 -38.08 1.42 -6.09
C GLU A 60 -36.81 0.54 -6.20
N ILE A 61 -36.32 -0.05 -5.10
CA ILE A 61 -35.12 -0.90 -5.10
C ILE A 61 -35.30 -2.14 -5.98
N ASP A 62 -36.49 -2.72 -5.96
CA ASP A 62 -36.77 -3.95 -6.71
C ASP A 62 -36.83 -3.69 -8.23
N ASP A 63 -37.05 -2.44 -8.64
CA ASP A 63 -37.09 -2.02 -10.04
C ASP A 63 -35.71 -1.68 -10.63
N ILE A 64 -34.65 -1.62 -9.80
CA ILE A 64 -33.30 -1.31 -10.24
C ILE A 64 -32.77 -2.44 -11.15
N LYS A 65 -32.37 -2.03 -12.35
CA LYS A 65 -31.60 -2.86 -13.30
C LYS A 65 -30.18 -2.34 -13.36
N VAL A 66 -29.22 -3.18 -12.98
CA VAL A 66 -27.81 -2.84 -13.01
C VAL A 66 -27.28 -3.10 -14.42
N ASP A 67 -27.26 -2.06 -15.24
CA ASP A 67 -26.58 -2.03 -16.52
C ASP A 67 -25.29 -1.19 -16.45
N THR A 68 -24.55 -1.14 -17.56
CA THR A 68 -23.26 -0.45 -17.63
C THR A 68 -23.38 1.05 -17.35
N ASP A 69 -24.44 1.70 -17.84
CA ASP A 69 -24.65 3.13 -17.66
C ASP A 69 -24.99 3.44 -16.20
N TYR A 70 -25.84 2.61 -15.58
CA TYR A 70 -26.19 2.72 -14.17
C TYR A 70 -24.96 2.56 -13.25
N ILE A 71 -24.06 1.61 -13.55
CA ILE A 71 -22.80 1.44 -12.80
C ILE A 71 -21.98 2.75 -12.83
N TYR A 72 -21.80 3.36 -14.01
CA TYR A 72 -21.05 4.61 -14.14
C TYR A 72 -21.69 5.77 -13.37
N GLU A 73 -23.02 5.88 -13.40
CA GLU A 73 -23.74 6.92 -12.66
C GLU A 73 -23.59 6.77 -11.14
N VAL A 74 -23.70 5.55 -10.63
CA VAL A 74 -23.55 5.28 -9.19
C VAL A 74 -22.11 5.56 -8.76
N ASP A 75 -21.11 5.15 -9.54
CA ASP A 75 -19.70 5.45 -9.24
C ASP A 75 -19.43 6.97 -9.23
N ALA A 76 -20.03 7.73 -10.17
CA ALA A 76 -19.91 9.19 -10.18
C ALA A 76 -20.50 9.83 -8.91
N ARG A 77 -21.67 9.36 -8.44
CA ARG A 77 -22.30 9.84 -7.19
C ARG A 77 -21.47 9.46 -5.96
N LEU A 78 -20.96 8.22 -5.93
CA LEU A 78 -20.10 7.72 -4.86
C LEU A 78 -18.86 8.61 -4.69
N ASN A 79 -18.22 8.97 -5.81
CA ASN A 79 -17.03 9.83 -5.84
C ASN A 79 -17.35 11.30 -5.50
N THR A 80 -18.51 11.81 -5.91
CA THR A 80 -18.94 13.21 -5.63
C THR A 80 -19.22 13.47 -4.14
N VAL A 81 -19.70 12.47 -3.40
CA VAL A 81 -19.95 12.61 -1.96
C VAL A 81 -18.69 12.33 -1.15
N CYS A 82 -17.87 11.35 -1.55
CA CYS A 82 -16.57 11.12 -0.91
C CYS A 82 -15.64 12.33 -1.00
N THR A 83 -15.71 13.10 -2.08
CA THR A 83 -14.97 14.38 -2.23
C THR A 83 -15.52 15.53 -1.38
N LYS A 84 -16.79 15.49 -0.98
CA LYS A 84 -17.39 16.48 -0.07
C LYS A 84 -17.15 16.16 1.41
N ILE A 85 -17.03 14.89 1.77
CA ILE A 85 -16.62 14.46 3.12
C ILE A 85 -15.14 14.83 3.38
N ALA A 86 -14.33 14.94 2.31
CA ALA A 86 -12.98 15.51 2.35
C ALA A 86 -12.93 17.04 2.59
N ALA A 87 -14.07 17.70 2.85
CA ALA A 87 -14.14 19.10 3.24
C ALA A 87 -14.14 19.31 4.77
N GLU A 88 -14.04 18.24 5.58
CA GLU A 88 -13.47 18.41 6.91
C GLU A 88 -11.99 18.77 6.72
N PRO A 89 -11.52 19.88 7.32
CA PRO A 89 -10.11 20.25 7.20
C PRO A 89 -9.30 19.05 7.68
N ILE A 90 -8.39 18.58 6.83
CA ILE A 90 -7.29 17.71 7.25
C ILE A 90 -6.79 18.33 8.55
N VAL A 91 -6.86 17.58 9.65
CA VAL A 91 -6.31 18.04 10.92
C VAL A 91 -4.81 18.15 10.67
N ASP A 92 -4.40 19.37 10.30
CA ASP A 92 -3.06 19.80 9.95
C ASP A 92 -2.23 19.76 11.24
N THR A 93 -1.94 18.54 11.66
CA THR A 93 -1.13 18.25 12.85
C THR A 93 0.29 17.98 12.38
N GLY A 94 0.91 19.05 11.86
CA GLY A 94 2.36 19.20 11.76
C GLY A 94 2.99 18.55 10.53
N GLU A 95 3.97 19.27 9.96
CA GLU A 95 5.19 18.89 9.20
C GLU A 95 5.12 17.76 8.14
N LEU A 96 4.39 16.66 8.37
CA LEU A 96 4.27 15.49 7.51
C LEU A 96 3.70 15.80 6.12
N TYR A 97 2.77 16.75 6.03
CA TYR A 97 2.13 17.13 4.76
C TYR A 97 2.71 18.41 4.15
N ASP A 98 3.75 18.98 4.75
CA ASP A 98 4.38 20.19 4.24
C ASP A 98 5.10 19.91 2.93
N GLY A 99 5.01 20.87 2.00
CA GLY A 99 5.58 20.75 0.65
C GLY A 99 4.81 19.82 -0.31
N LEU A 100 3.78 19.11 0.14
CA LEU A 100 2.97 18.24 -0.72
C LEU A 100 1.83 19.00 -1.43
N THR A 101 1.57 18.63 -2.69
CA THR A 101 0.41 19.09 -3.43
C THR A 101 -0.88 18.46 -2.90
N ASN A 102 -2.03 19.11 -3.11
CA ASN A 102 -3.33 18.58 -2.67
C ASN A 102 -3.61 17.15 -3.16
N LYS A 103 -3.21 16.83 -4.40
CA LYS A 103 -3.35 15.47 -4.95
C LYS A 103 -2.49 14.45 -4.20
N GLN A 104 -1.26 14.81 -3.84
CA GLN A 104 -0.37 13.94 -3.05
C GLN A 104 -0.89 13.76 -1.63
N LYS A 105 -1.36 14.82 -0.98
CA LYS A 105 -1.97 14.76 0.36
C LYS A 105 -3.18 13.81 0.35
N GLN A 106 -4.06 13.96 -0.62
CA GLN A 106 -5.23 13.10 -0.77
C GLN A 106 -4.84 11.63 -0.98
N LEU A 107 -3.86 11.35 -1.85
CA LEU A 107 -3.38 9.99 -2.08
C LEU A 107 -2.82 9.35 -0.80
N LEU A 108 -2.01 10.08 -0.03
CA LEU A 108 -1.47 9.59 1.24
C LEU A 108 -2.57 9.33 2.28
N GLN A 109 -3.57 10.20 2.33
CA GLN A 109 -4.71 10.01 3.22
C GLN A 109 -5.51 8.76 2.84
N ASP A 110 -5.80 8.55 1.55
CA ASP A 110 -6.52 7.37 1.08
C ASP A 110 -5.72 6.08 1.35
N ILE A 111 -4.40 6.08 1.12
CA ILE A 111 -3.53 4.94 1.49
C ILE A 111 -3.57 4.67 3.00
N THR A 112 -3.45 5.71 3.82
CA THR A 112 -3.47 5.58 5.29
C THR A 112 -4.78 4.98 5.77
N LEU A 113 -5.90 5.41 5.19
CA LEU A 113 -7.21 4.86 5.48
C LEU A 113 -7.28 3.37 5.11
N LEU A 114 -6.81 2.98 3.93
CA LEU A 114 -6.78 1.57 3.50
C LEU A 114 -5.95 0.68 4.45
N ILE A 115 -4.80 1.17 4.92
CA ILE A 115 -3.95 0.44 5.87
C ILE A 115 -4.67 0.29 7.22
N LYS A 116 -5.16 1.40 7.77
CA LYS A 116 -5.88 1.42 9.05
C LYS A 116 -7.05 0.44 9.03
N GLU A 117 -7.78 0.45 7.93
CA GLU A 117 -8.91 -0.41 7.66
C GLU A 117 -8.59 -1.92 7.72
N GLN A 118 -7.40 -2.34 7.28
CA GLN A 118 -6.98 -3.74 7.40
C GLN A 118 -6.55 -4.12 8.83
N PHE A 119 -6.03 -3.17 9.61
CA PHE A 119 -5.69 -3.43 11.02
C PHE A 119 -6.90 -3.50 11.95
N GLU A 120 -8.03 -2.90 11.55
CA GLU A 120 -9.29 -2.99 12.30
C GLU A 120 -10.05 -4.31 12.07
N GLU A 121 -9.66 -5.10 11.07
CA GLU A 121 -10.18 -6.45 10.85
C GLU A 121 -9.53 -7.41 11.86
N ASN A 122 -10.29 -8.39 12.40
CA ASN A 122 -9.79 -9.34 13.40
C ASN A 122 -8.57 -10.13 12.87
N ASP A 123 -7.37 -9.66 13.19
CA ASP A 123 -6.10 -10.25 12.76
C ASP A 123 -5.54 -11.19 13.85
N GLU A 124 -6.24 -12.29 14.11
CA GLU A 124 -5.83 -13.28 15.13
C GLU A 124 -4.40 -13.81 14.92
N ASN A 125 -3.90 -13.78 13.67
CA ASN A 125 -2.62 -14.36 13.27
C ASN A 125 -1.52 -13.32 12.98
N GLY A 126 -1.80 -12.03 13.02
CA GLY A 126 -0.83 -10.98 12.67
C GLY A 126 -0.51 -10.87 11.17
N GLU A 127 -1.35 -11.41 10.29
CA GLU A 127 -1.16 -11.41 8.84
C GLU A 127 -1.24 -9.99 8.27
N ALA A 128 -2.18 -9.18 8.74
CA ALA A 128 -2.29 -7.78 8.33
C ALA A 128 -1.04 -7.01 8.77
N TYR A 129 -0.61 -7.20 10.02
CA TYR A 129 0.64 -6.59 10.50
C TYR A 129 1.85 -6.95 9.62
N ASN A 130 2.05 -8.23 9.32
CA ASN A 130 3.18 -8.67 8.51
C ASN A 130 3.09 -8.15 7.06
N THR A 131 1.90 -8.14 6.48
CA THR A 131 1.67 -7.61 5.12
C THR A 131 2.09 -6.15 5.02
N TYR A 132 1.64 -5.31 5.93
CA TYR A 132 1.98 -3.88 5.90
C TYR A 132 3.39 -3.58 6.37
N LYS A 133 3.98 -4.43 7.21
CA LYS A 133 5.42 -4.39 7.51
C LYS A 133 6.26 -4.69 6.26
N TYR A 134 5.86 -5.65 5.43
CA TYR A 134 6.54 -5.91 4.16
C TYR A 134 6.34 -4.78 3.16
N LEU A 135 5.15 -4.17 3.10
CA LEU A 135 4.93 -2.95 2.32
C LEU A 135 5.83 -1.80 2.79
N TYR A 136 6.00 -1.62 4.11
CA TYR A 136 6.92 -0.62 4.64
C TYR A 136 8.37 -0.86 4.19
N HIS A 137 8.88 -2.09 4.30
CA HIS A 137 10.22 -2.42 3.80
C HIS A 137 10.33 -2.24 2.29
N TYR A 138 9.27 -2.54 1.55
CA TYR A 138 9.20 -2.34 0.11
C TYR A 138 9.39 -0.87 -0.24
N LEU A 139 8.64 0.03 0.41
CA LEU A 139 8.76 1.48 0.20
C LEU A 139 10.17 2.00 0.53
N GLN A 140 10.80 1.49 1.59
CA GLN A 140 12.19 1.84 1.93
C GLN A 140 13.18 1.38 0.85
N ALA A 141 12.95 0.21 0.24
CA ALA A 141 13.84 -0.34 -0.76
C ALA A 141 13.69 0.32 -2.14
N MET A 142 12.55 0.96 -2.44
CA MET A 142 12.24 1.53 -3.76
C MET A 142 13.28 2.55 -4.25
N GLU A 143 13.91 3.31 -3.35
CA GLU A 143 14.96 4.26 -3.73
C GLU A 143 16.22 3.55 -4.27
N SER A 144 16.52 2.37 -3.71
CA SER A 144 17.70 1.58 -4.05
C SER A 144 17.46 0.46 -5.07
N SER A 145 16.19 0.22 -5.44
CA SER A 145 15.77 -0.90 -6.30
C SER A 145 14.67 -0.44 -7.26
N PRO A 146 15.04 0.13 -8.42
CA PRO A 146 14.10 0.72 -9.37
C PRO A 146 13.14 -0.30 -9.98
N GLU A 147 13.40 -1.59 -9.90
CA GLU A 147 12.49 -2.64 -10.39
C GLU A 147 11.19 -2.70 -9.58
N LEU A 148 11.22 -2.24 -8.33
CA LEU A 148 10.05 -2.23 -7.44
C LEU A 148 8.95 -1.29 -7.96
N LYS A 149 9.27 -0.18 -8.63
CA LYS A 149 8.22 0.64 -9.27
C LYS A 149 7.58 -0.07 -10.47
N TYR A 150 8.28 -0.97 -11.15
CA TYR A 150 7.73 -1.74 -12.26
C TYR A 150 6.73 -2.81 -11.79
N ILE A 151 6.95 -3.41 -10.61
CA ILE A 151 5.95 -4.28 -9.96
C ILE A 151 4.65 -3.49 -9.69
N LEU A 152 4.75 -2.25 -9.20
CA LEU A 152 3.57 -1.41 -8.96
C LEU A 152 2.83 -1.10 -10.27
N GLY A 153 3.56 -0.78 -11.33
CA GLY A 153 3.02 -0.60 -12.68
C GLY A 153 2.28 -1.83 -13.18
N TYR A 154 2.90 -3.01 -13.06
CA TYR A 154 2.28 -4.30 -13.40
C TYR A 154 0.96 -4.50 -12.67
N VAL A 155 0.95 -4.34 -11.34
CA VAL A 155 -0.25 -4.56 -10.53
C VAL A 155 -1.37 -3.61 -10.94
N SER A 156 -1.06 -2.33 -11.14
CA SER A 156 -2.05 -1.32 -11.57
C SER A 156 -2.69 -1.67 -12.92
N LYS A 157 -1.90 -2.20 -13.86
CA LYS A 157 -2.39 -2.67 -15.17
C LYS A 157 -3.20 -3.96 -15.05
N ALA A 158 -2.69 -4.93 -14.29
CA ALA A 158 -3.33 -6.23 -14.09
C ALA A 158 -4.70 -6.11 -13.39
N THR A 159 -4.89 -5.10 -12.54
CA THR A 159 -6.18 -4.80 -11.88
C THR A 159 -7.05 -3.82 -12.67
N GLY A 160 -6.62 -3.37 -13.85
CA GLY A 160 -7.40 -2.51 -14.73
C GLY A 160 -7.45 -1.02 -14.36
N TYR A 161 -6.63 -0.56 -13.40
CA TYR A 161 -6.54 0.87 -13.06
C TYR A 161 -5.73 1.67 -14.09
N THR A 162 -4.81 1.01 -14.79
CA THR A 162 -3.96 1.60 -15.83
C THR A 162 -4.09 0.85 -17.14
N LYS A 163 -3.99 1.55 -18.27
CA LYS A 163 -4.05 0.90 -19.59
C LYS A 163 -2.80 0.04 -19.84
N PRO A 164 -2.90 -1.08 -20.60
CA PRO A 164 -1.76 -1.99 -20.80
C PRO A 164 -0.51 -1.33 -21.39
N MET A 165 -0.68 -0.42 -22.35
CA MET A 165 0.40 0.27 -23.06
C MET A 165 0.72 1.66 -22.49
N GLU A 166 0.35 1.93 -21.24
CA GLU A 166 0.70 3.17 -20.56
C GLU A 166 1.91 2.94 -19.65
N PHE A 167 2.99 3.69 -19.89
CA PHE A 167 4.25 3.59 -19.15
C PHE A 167 4.53 4.91 -18.44
N ALA A 168 4.63 4.85 -17.12
CA ALA A 168 4.91 6.01 -16.27
C ALA A 168 6.41 6.16 -15.97
N PHE A 169 7.21 5.15 -16.31
CA PHE A 169 8.64 5.08 -16.07
C PHE A 169 9.38 4.80 -17.40
N ASP A 170 10.62 4.29 -17.31
CA ASP A 170 11.35 3.85 -18.51
C ASP A 170 10.55 2.74 -19.22
N GLU A 171 10.17 3.00 -20.46
CA GLU A 171 9.24 2.16 -21.22
C GLU A 171 9.83 0.77 -21.47
N ASP A 172 11.09 0.69 -21.89
CA ASP A 172 11.75 -0.56 -22.25
C ASP A 172 11.98 -1.44 -21.00
N GLU A 173 12.48 -0.85 -19.91
CA GLU A 173 12.68 -1.58 -18.66
C GLU A 173 11.35 -2.00 -18.02
N GLN A 174 10.35 -1.11 -18.00
CA GLN A 174 9.04 -1.40 -17.43
C GLN A 174 8.35 -2.51 -18.24
N PHE A 175 8.34 -2.42 -19.56
CA PHE A 175 7.77 -3.45 -20.44
C PHE A 175 8.44 -4.82 -20.23
N LEU A 176 9.78 -4.85 -20.20
CA LEU A 176 10.54 -6.08 -20.00
C LEU A 176 10.20 -6.72 -18.65
N PHE A 177 10.22 -5.93 -17.58
CA PHE A 177 9.99 -6.43 -16.23
C PHE A 177 8.53 -6.90 -16.03
N GLU A 178 7.55 -6.13 -16.52
CA GLU A 178 6.13 -6.51 -16.50
C GLU A 178 5.89 -7.84 -17.23
N SER A 179 6.57 -8.05 -18.36
CA SER A 179 6.48 -9.29 -19.15
C SER A 179 7.06 -10.51 -18.40
N ILE A 180 8.20 -10.32 -17.71
CA ILE A 180 8.80 -11.36 -16.86
C ILE A 180 7.84 -11.69 -15.70
N LEU A 181 7.28 -10.67 -15.06
CA LEU A 181 6.37 -10.84 -13.92
C LEU A 181 5.08 -11.57 -14.34
N PHE A 182 4.49 -11.19 -15.49
CA PHE A 182 3.35 -11.91 -16.08
C PHE A 182 3.66 -13.39 -16.30
N SER A 183 4.84 -13.69 -16.85
CA SER A 183 5.29 -15.06 -17.08
C SER A 183 5.43 -15.84 -15.77
N ALA A 184 5.97 -15.21 -14.72
CA ALA A 184 6.09 -15.80 -13.40
C ALA A 184 4.73 -16.13 -12.77
N PHE A 185 3.76 -15.19 -12.84
CA PHE A 185 2.38 -15.43 -12.38
C PHE A 185 1.70 -16.55 -13.17
N SER A 186 1.87 -16.57 -14.48
CA SER A 186 1.33 -17.62 -15.35
C SER A 186 1.89 -19.00 -14.99
N LEU A 187 3.19 -19.08 -14.67
CA LEU A 187 3.82 -20.33 -14.20
C LEU A 187 3.29 -20.78 -12.85
N TYR A 188 3.08 -19.84 -11.91
CA TYR A 188 2.53 -20.14 -10.59
C TYR A 188 1.08 -20.65 -10.67
N GLN A 189 0.22 -19.94 -11.42
CA GLN A 189 -1.19 -20.30 -11.56
C GLN A 189 -1.41 -21.54 -12.42
N GLY A 190 -0.61 -21.72 -13.47
CA GLY A 190 -0.71 -22.86 -14.39
C GLY A 190 -0.12 -24.16 -13.87
N GLY A 191 0.62 -24.15 -12.75
CA GLY A 191 1.16 -25.35 -12.11
C GLY A 191 2.20 -26.12 -12.93
N GLY A 192 2.73 -25.54 -14.01
CA GLY A 192 3.62 -26.21 -14.97
C GLY A 192 5.08 -26.38 -14.52
N ALA A 193 5.44 -25.82 -13.37
CA ALA A 193 6.81 -25.87 -12.87
C ALA A 193 7.08 -27.12 -12.02
N SER A 194 8.20 -27.81 -12.30
CA SER A 194 8.64 -28.97 -11.52
C SER A 194 8.91 -28.57 -10.06
N LYS A 195 8.29 -29.29 -9.10
CA LYS A 195 8.50 -29.08 -7.66
C LYS A 195 9.99 -29.11 -7.28
N THR A 196 10.78 -30.01 -7.88
CA THR A 196 12.23 -30.12 -7.64
C THR A 196 12.99 -28.88 -8.13
N LYS A 197 12.61 -28.32 -9.30
CA LYS A 197 13.23 -27.09 -9.80
C LYS A 197 12.87 -25.88 -8.95
N ILE A 198 11.62 -25.80 -8.46
CA ILE A 198 11.18 -24.74 -7.55
C ILE A 198 11.95 -24.81 -6.22
N ALA A 199 12.08 -26.01 -5.64
CA ALA A 199 12.83 -26.20 -4.40
C ALA A 199 14.30 -25.77 -4.54
N ALA A 200 14.99 -26.20 -5.61
CA ALA A 200 16.37 -25.80 -5.87
C ALA A 200 16.52 -24.29 -6.12
N ALA A 201 15.54 -23.65 -6.77
CA ALA A 201 15.52 -22.20 -6.93
C ALA A 201 15.36 -21.48 -5.58
N HIS A 202 14.51 -22.02 -4.69
CA HIS A 202 14.32 -21.49 -3.34
C HIS A 202 15.57 -21.64 -2.48
N GLU A 203 16.30 -22.75 -2.55
CA GLU A 203 17.58 -22.93 -1.86
C GLU A 203 18.61 -21.87 -2.28
N ARG A 204 18.70 -21.59 -3.58
CA ARG A 204 19.58 -20.51 -4.08
C ARG A 204 19.16 -19.14 -3.58
N PHE A 205 17.85 -18.88 -3.52
CA PHE A 205 17.33 -17.65 -2.95
C PHE A 205 17.73 -17.50 -1.48
N VAL A 206 17.54 -18.54 -0.66
CA VAL A 206 17.95 -18.54 0.75
C VAL A 206 19.44 -18.24 0.89
N ALA A 207 20.30 -18.97 0.16
CA ALA A 207 21.74 -18.77 0.21
C ALA A 207 22.17 -17.33 -0.16
N GLN A 208 21.51 -16.72 -1.14
CA GLN A 208 21.79 -15.33 -1.52
C GLN A 208 21.38 -14.33 -0.43
N ILE A 209 20.26 -14.56 0.26
CA ILE A 209 19.80 -13.70 1.35
C ILE A 209 20.74 -13.81 2.55
N GLU A 210 21.13 -15.04 2.92
CA GLU A 210 22.08 -15.28 4.01
C GLU A 210 23.41 -14.60 3.75
N HIS A 211 23.96 -14.72 2.54
CA HIS A 211 25.19 -14.02 2.15
C HIS A 211 25.05 -12.49 2.26
N LYS A 212 23.94 -11.91 1.78
CA LYS A 212 23.70 -10.46 1.91
C LYS A 212 23.60 -10.01 3.37
N MET A 213 22.99 -10.83 4.23
CA MET A 213 22.90 -10.55 5.66
C MET A 213 24.28 -10.60 6.33
N GLU A 214 25.10 -11.59 5.98
CA GLU A 214 26.48 -11.73 6.46
C GLU A 214 27.35 -10.54 6.04
N GLU A 215 27.28 -10.13 4.76
CA GLU A 215 28.00 -8.95 4.27
C GLU A 215 27.60 -7.67 5.02
N LYS A 216 26.30 -7.47 5.28
CA LYS A 216 25.80 -6.30 6.02
C LYS A 216 26.31 -6.30 7.47
N LEU A 217 26.33 -7.47 8.10
CA LEU A 217 26.87 -7.65 9.46
C LEU A 217 28.37 -7.35 9.48
N SER A 218 29.15 -7.93 8.55
CA SER A 218 30.59 -7.68 8.43
C SER A 218 30.91 -6.20 8.23
N ARG A 219 30.21 -5.52 7.31
CA ARG A 219 30.37 -4.07 7.08
C ARG A 219 30.08 -3.25 8.32
N THR A 220 29.06 -3.63 9.09
CA THR A 220 28.71 -2.94 10.34
C THR A 220 29.80 -3.15 11.41
N MET A 221 30.36 -4.35 11.51
CA MET A 221 31.49 -4.65 12.40
C MET A 221 32.74 -3.86 11.99
N GLU A 222 33.05 -3.81 10.69
CA GLU A 222 34.17 -3.03 10.15
C GLU A 222 34.01 -1.53 10.40
N LEU A 223 32.82 -0.98 10.19
CA LEU A 223 32.52 0.43 10.47
C LEU A 223 32.64 0.74 11.97
N ASN A 224 32.14 -0.13 12.84
CA ASN A 224 32.28 0.02 14.29
C ASN A 224 33.74 -0.06 14.74
N ALA A 225 34.51 -1.02 14.20
CA ALA A 225 35.94 -1.12 14.48
C ALA A 225 36.70 0.14 14.03
N THR A 226 36.37 0.64 12.83
CA THR A 226 36.95 1.88 12.27
C THR A 226 36.58 3.09 13.13
N LYS A 227 35.33 3.19 13.60
CA LYS A 227 34.86 4.23 14.52
C LYS A 227 35.63 4.21 15.84
N VAL A 228 35.80 3.03 16.46
CA VAL A 228 36.55 2.88 17.72
C VAL A 228 38.01 3.29 17.53
N GLN A 229 38.62 2.93 16.40
CA GLN A 229 39.98 3.34 16.07
C GLN A 229 40.08 4.86 15.85
N ALA A 230 39.14 5.46 15.11
CA ALA A 230 39.09 6.90 14.87
C ALA A 230 38.97 7.68 16.19
N LEU A 231 38.05 7.29 17.07
CA LEU A 231 37.88 7.89 18.40
C LEU A 231 39.17 7.78 19.23
N ARG A 232 39.84 6.62 19.21
CA ARG A 232 41.11 6.42 19.91
C ARG A 232 42.25 7.28 19.36
N GLU A 233 42.37 7.39 18.03
CA GLU A 233 43.40 8.22 17.39
C GLU A 233 43.18 9.73 17.62
N LEU A 234 41.92 10.17 17.78
CA LEU A 234 41.55 11.55 18.06
C LEU A 234 41.44 11.88 19.56
N GLY A 235 41.52 10.86 20.44
CA GLY A 235 41.42 11.04 21.89
C GLY A 235 39.99 11.28 22.41
N TYR A 236 38.97 10.91 21.65
CA TYR A 236 37.56 11.02 22.04
C TYR A 236 37.02 9.71 22.62
N THR A 237 36.05 9.81 23.53
CA THR A 237 35.34 8.64 24.10
C THR A 237 34.06 8.31 23.33
N GLU A 238 33.41 9.30 22.73
CA GLU A 238 32.16 9.17 21.99
C GLU A 238 32.01 10.25 20.90
N ILE A 239 31.07 10.02 19.98
CA ILE A 239 30.69 11.00 18.96
C ILE A 239 29.59 11.92 19.52
N ASN A 240 29.75 13.21 19.33
CA ASN A 240 28.77 14.25 19.58
C ASN A 240 28.75 15.26 18.42
N GLU A 241 27.86 16.26 18.47
CA GLU A 241 27.71 17.25 17.40
C GLU A 241 28.98 18.06 17.10
N GLN A 242 29.88 18.20 18.07
CA GLN A 242 31.10 19.00 17.93
C GLN A 242 32.24 18.24 17.24
N ASN A 243 32.30 16.91 17.39
CA ASN A 243 33.40 16.09 16.88
C ASN A 243 32.98 15.13 15.74
N ALA A 244 31.70 15.08 15.37
CA ALA A 244 31.19 14.14 14.36
C ALA A 244 31.90 14.27 13.00
N ALA A 245 32.10 15.50 12.51
CA ALA A 245 32.75 15.73 11.22
C ALA A 245 34.20 15.22 11.21
N GLU A 246 34.97 15.53 12.26
CA GLU A 246 36.37 15.12 12.39
C GLU A 246 36.50 13.60 12.55
N VAL A 247 35.62 12.98 13.34
CA VAL A 247 35.60 11.51 13.50
C VAL A 247 35.25 10.82 12.17
N LEU A 248 34.32 11.34 11.38
CA LEU A 248 33.96 10.79 10.06
C LEU A 248 35.10 10.92 9.04
N GLU A 249 35.77 12.08 9.00
CA GLU A 249 36.95 12.29 8.15
C GLU A 249 38.07 11.32 8.53
N LYS A 250 38.29 11.14 9.83
CA LYS A 250 39.27 10.18 10.35
C LYS A 250 38.92 8.73 10.01
N MET A 251 37.64 8.36 10.06
CA MET A 251 37.18 7.04 9.62
C MET A 251 37.48 6.79 8.13
N ALA A 252 37.23 7.78 7.27
CA ALA A 252 37.54 7.69 5.84
C ALA A 252 39.05 7.55 5.58
N GLU A 253 39.87 8.29 6.33
CA GLU A 253 41.34 8.19 6.28
C GLU A 253 41.83 6.81 6.72
N ILE A 254 41.28 6.23 7.79
CA ILE A 254 41.62 4.87 8.24
C ILE A 254 41.22 3.81 7.21
N GLN A 255 40.06 3.99 6.56
CA GLN A 255 39.61 3.08 5.50
C GLN A 255 40.53 3.16 4.27
N SER A 256 40.99 4.34 3.87
CA SER A 256 41.90 4.47 2.73
C SER A 256 43.25 3.80 2.99
N ARG A 257 43.81 3.89 4.22
CA ARG A 257 45.04 3.18 4.62
C ARG A 257 44.96 1.67 4.46
N LYS A 258 43.77 1.07 4.62
CA LYS A 258 43.55 -0.37 4.47
C LYS A 258 43.48 -0.83 3.01
N VAL A 259 43.18 0.06 2.07
CA VAL A 259 43.06 -0.26 0.64
C VAL A 259 44.43 -0.20 -0.07
N THR A 260 45.37 0.59 0.46
CA THR A 260 46.71 0.78 -0.13
C THR A 260 47.77 -0.21 0.35
N ASN A 261 47.44 -1.11 1.28
CA ASN A 261 48.31 -2.19 1.78
C ASN A 261 47.77 -3.55 1.36
#